data_AF-A0A376JAH2-F1
#
_entry.id   AF-A0A376JAH2-F1
#
_cell.length_a   1.000
_cell.length_b   1.000
_cell.length_c   1.000
_cell.angle_alpha   90.00
_cell.angle_beta   90.00
_cell.angle_gamma   90.00
#
_symmetry.space_group_name_H-M   'P 1'
#
loop_
_entity.id
_entity.type
_entity.pdbx_description
1 polymer ?
#
loop_
_entity_poly.entity_id
_entity_poly.type
_entity_poly.pdbx_seq_one_letter_code
_entity_poly.pdbx_strand_id
1 'polypeptide(L)'
;MSETAAANSAKASAASQTAAKASEDAAREYANQTAEPYRYVLQPLPDVWIPFNDSLDMITGYSPGYKKVKIGDNVVQVASDKQVNFSRASTATYINKSGELKTAEINEPRFECDGLLIEGQRTNFFPNSTDPSKWNKSTSLDVTETGTDSFGFNYGRFVVQDSIVGTSKAHTIIGLYSSTGGVDTSGDEKHVTISCRVKSEVDNIAVRILFEHYDGEVRTSIGAANLNLTTRIISKTGQTSRVTARSVKDDATGWIFFEATLKADTTENTVGGFVQYS
;
A
#
# COMPACT_ATOMS: atom_id res chain seq x y z
N MET A 1 -60.33 -8.96 -20.82
CA MET A 1 -58.92 -9.39 -20.99
C MET A 1 -58.96 -10.75 -21.66
N SER A 2 -58.57 -10.87 -22.93
CA SER A 2 -58.91 -12.04 -23.75
C SER A 2 -58.01 -13.25 -23.46
N GLU A 3 -58.59 -14.44 -23.63
CA GLU A 3 -57.97 -15.77 -23.52
C GLU A 3 -56.67 -15.89 -24.34
N THR A 4 -56.58 -15.13 -25.45
CA THR A 4 -55.40 -15.01 -26.30
C THR A 4 -54.19 -14.40 -25.57
N ALA A 5 -54.41 -13.43 -24.69
CA ALA A 5 -53.33 -12.80 -23.93
C ALA A 5 -52.75 -13.77 -22.87
N ALA A 6 -53.62 -14.51 -22.19
CA ALA A 6 -53.20 -15.53 -21.20
C ALA A 6 -52.42 -16.68 -21.86
N ALA A 7 -52.87 -17.14 -23.04
CA ALA A 7 -52.17 -18.17 -23.81
C ALA A 7 -50.77 -17.71 -24.28
N ASN A 8 -50.64 -16.44 -24.69
CA ASN A 8 -49.35 -15.88 -25.10
C ASN A 8 -48.39 -15.71 -23.92
N SER A 9 -48.88 -15.28 -22.76
CA SER A 9 -48.08 -15.20 -21.53
C SER A 9 -47.59 -16.58 -21.06
N ALA A 10 -48.43 -17.61 -21.13
CA ALA A 10 -48.04 -18.97 -20.79
C ALA A 10 -46.94 -19.52 -21.73
N LYS A 11 -47.04 -19.27 -23.03
CA LYS A 11 -46.01 -19.64 -24.01
C LYS A 11 -44.69 -18.92 -23.77
N ALA A 12 -44.73 -17.63 -23.46
CA ALA A 12 -43.53 -16.85 -23.12
C ALA A 12 -42.85 -17.36 -21.84
N SER A 13 -43.64 -17.69 -20.81
CA SER A 13 -43.11 -18.26 -19.56
C SER A 13 -42.46 -19.62 -19.77
N ALA A 14 -43.05 -20.49 -20.60
CA ALA A 14 -42.47 -21.79 -20.93
C ALA A 14 -41.14 -21.63 -21.69
N ALA A 15 -41.07 -20.71 -22.66
CA ALA A 15 -39.84 -20.41 -23.39
C ALA A 15 -38.73 -19.89 -22.45
N SER A 16 -39.06 -19.01 -21.50
CA SER A 16 -38.10 -18.51 -20.50
C SER A 16 -37.59 -19.61 -19.58
N GLN A 17 -38.44 -20.56 -19.17
CA GLN A 17 -38.01 -21.72 -18.37
C GLN A 17 -37.05 -22.62 -19.16
N THR A 18 -37.34 -22.85 -20.45
CA THR A 18 -36.44 -23.62 -21.32
C THR A 18 -35.09 -22.93 -21.50
N ALA A 19 -35.09 -21.61 -21.70
CA ALA A 19 -33.85 -20.83 -21.83
C ALA A 19 -33.02 -20.82 -20.53
N ALA A 20 -33.68 -20.69 -19.37
CA ALA A 20 -33.02 -20.76 -18.07
C ALA A 20 -32.40 -22.15 -17.82
N LYS A 21 -33.13 -23.22 -18.15
CA LYS A 21 -32.62 -24.60 -18.05
C LYS A 21 -31.41 -24.82 -18.96
N ALA A 22 -31.46 -24.34 -20.20
CA ALA A 22 -30.35 -24.42 -21.14
C ALA A 22 -29.11 -23.65 -20.65
N SER A 23 -29.31 -22.46 -20.05
CA SER A 23 -28.21 -21.69 -19.45
C SER A 23 -27.62 -22.39 -18.22
N GLU A 24 -28.45 -23.01 -17.40
CA GLU A 24 -28.01 -23.79 -16.24
C GLU A 24 -27.19 -25.01 -16.67
N ASP A 25 -27.67 -25.74 -17.69
CA ASP A 25 -26.97 -26.90 -18.22
C ASP A 25 -25.65 -26.52 -18.90
N ALA A 26 -25.61 -25.41 -19.65
CA ALA A 26 -24.38 -24.88 -20.22
C ALA A 26 -23.37 -24.45 -19.14
N ALA A 27 -23.83 -23.81 -18.07
CA ALA A 27 -22.96 -23.43 -16.95
C ALA A 27 -22.42 -24.67 -16.21
N ARG A 28 -23.26 -25.71 -16.05
CA ARG A 28 -22.88 -27.00 -15.46
C ARG A 28 -21.88 -27.75 -16.33
N GLU A 29 -22.10 -27.75 -17.64
CA GLU A 29 -21.19 -28.38 -18.60
C GLU A 29 -19.85 -27.66 -18.66
N TYR A 30 -19.85 -26.32 -18.68
CA TYR A 30 -18.64 -25.52 -18.59
C TYR A 30 -17.85 -25.81 -17.30
N ALA A 31 -18.55 -25.85 -16.15
CA ALA A 31 -17.95 -26.21 -14.86
C ALA A 31 -17.34 -27.63 -14.88
N ASN A 32 -18.03 -28.60 -15.49
CA ASN A 32 -17.53 -29.97 -15.65
C ASN A 32 -16.34 -30.04 -16.61
N GLN A 33 -16.36 -29.35 -17.74
CA GLN A 33 -15.23 -29.30 -18.69
C GLN A 33 -13.99 -28.66 -18.05
N THR A 34 -14.18 -27.64 -17.21
CA THR A 34 -13.08 -27.10 -16.40
C THR A 34 -12.60 -28.05 -15.30
N ALA A 35 -13.41 -29.04 -14.88
CA ALA A 35 -13.06 -30.00 -13.83
C ALA A 35 -12.46 -31.32 -14.37
N GLU A 36 -12.79 -31.72 -15.61
CA GLU A 36 -12.29 -32.95 -16.28
C GLU A 36 -10.75 -33.10 -16.26
N PRO A 37 -9.93 -32.06 -16.57
CA PRO A 37 -8.47 -32.19 -16.49
C PRO A 37 -7.92 -32.30 -15.06
N TYR A 38 -8.75 -32.12 -14.02
CA TYR A 38 -8.34 -32.14 -12.61
C TYR A 38 -9.00 -33.27 -11.79
N ARG A 39 -9.82 -34.13 -12.41
CA ARG A 39 -10.55 -35.22 -11.74
C ARG A 39 -9.66 -36.17 -10.92
N TYR A 40 -8.38 -36.28 -11.28
CA TYR A 40 -7.38 -37.10 -10.59
C TYR A 40 -6.28 -36.28 -9.89
N VAL A 41 -6.37 -34.95 -9.91
CA VAL A 41 -5.39 -34.02 -9.33
C VAL A 41 -6.01 -33.13 -8.23
N LEU A 42 -7.31 -33.24 -7.99
CA LEU A 42 -7.97 -32.66 -6.82
C LEU A 42 -7.47 -33.35 -5.56
N GLN A 43 -6.33 -32.89 -5.07
CA GLN A 43 -5.89 -33.14 -3.71
C GLN A 43 -7.07 -32.79 -2.77
N PRO A 44 -7.31 -33.59 -1.72
CA PRO A 44 -8.36 -33.29 -0.76
C PRO A 44 -8.19 -31.84 -0.29
N LEU A 45 -9.31 -31.12 -0.20
CA LEU A 45 -9.29 -29.75 0.32
C LEU A 45 -8.64 -29.76 1.70
N PRO A 46 -7.73 -28.81 2.00
CA PRO A 46 -7.13 -28.75 3.31
C PRO A 46 -8.20 -28.55 4.38
N ASP A 47 -7.94 -29.04 5.59
CA ASP A 47 -8.90 -28.99 6.70
C ASP A 47 -9.36 -27.56 7.01
N VAL A 48 -8.48 -26.58 6.77
CA VAL A 48 -8.76 -25.15 6.87
C VAL A 48 -8.29 -24.45 5.60
N TRP A 49 -9.18 -23.70 4.96
CA TRP A 49 -8.86 -22.86 3.82
C TRP A 49 -9.51 -21.49 3.95
N ILE A 50 -8.66 -20.49 4.13
CA ILE A 50 -9.04 -19.09 4.22
C ILE A 50 -8.42 -18.34 3.03
N PRO A 51 -9.21 -17.89 2.05
CA PRO A 51 -8.71 -17.15 0.89
C PRO A 51 -8.29 -15.70 1.21
N PHE A 52 -8.42 -15.23 2.45
CA PHE A 52 -8.10 -13.87 2.94
C PHE A 52 -8.46 -12.77 1.94
N ASN A 53 -9.69 -12.83 1.44
CA ASN A 53 -10.31 -11.78 0.65
C ASN A 53 -11.16 -10.86 1.53
N ASP A 54 -11.72 -9.82 0.92
CA ASP A 54 -12.58 -8.81 1.57
C ASP A 54 -13.80 -9.39 2.30
N SER A 55 -14.25 -10.57 1.91
CA SER A 55 -15.40 -11.25 2.51
C SER A 55 -15.05 -11.95 3.82
N LEU A 56 -13.76 -12.25 4.07
CA LEU A 56 -13.28 -13.02 5.23
C LEU A 56 -14.01 -14.37 5.44
N ASP A 57 -14.58 -14.91 4.37
CA ASP A 57 -15.27 -16.20 4.37
C ASP A 57 -14.27 -17.34 4.23
N MET A 58 -14.43 -18.37 5.05
CA MET A 58 -13.68 -19.62 4.96
C MET A 58 -14.33 -20.55 3.93
N ILE A 59 -13.52 -21.26 3.14
CA ILE A 59 -14.00 -22.30 2.22
C ILE A 59 -14.18 -23.62 2.98
N THR A 60 -13.13 -24.02 3.71
CA THR A 60 -13.10 -25.17 4.63
C THR A 60 -12.61 -24.75 6.02
N GLY A 61 -13.00 -25.51 7.04
CA GLY A 61 -12.77 -25.19 8.46
C GLY A 61 -14.04 -24.70 9.17
N TYR A 62 -13.92 -24.46 10.47
CA TYR A 62 -15.01 -24.02 11.35
C TYR A 62 -14.57 -22.83 12.21
N SER A 63 -15.33 -21.74 12.17
CA SER A 63 -15.16 -20.56 13.01
C SER A 63 -16.53 -19.89 13.24
N PRO A 64 -17.02 -19.83 14.49
CA PRO A 64 -18.29 -19.18 14.79
C PRO A 64 -18.19 -17.66 14.62
N GLY A 65 -19.21 -17.06 14.02
CA GLY A 65 -19.30 -15.62 13.77
C GLY A 65 -20.65 -15.19 13.21
N TYR A 66 -20.71 -13.95 12.72
CA TYR A 66 -21.88 -13.34 12.10
C TYR A 66 -21.51 -12.66 10.76
N LYS A 67 -22.01 -13.22 9.67
CA LYS A 67 -21.90 -12.62 8.34
C LYS A 67 -22.86 -11.44 8.21
N LYS A 68 -22.37 -10.32 7.67
CA LYS A 68 -23.22 -9.19 7.27
C LYS A 68 -23.79 -9.47 5.89
N VAL A 69 -25.11 -9.52 5.77
CA VAL A 69 -25.82 -9.72 4.50
C VAL A 69 -26.68 -8.49 4.22
N LYS A 70 -26.52 -7.90 3.03
CA LYS A 70 -27.34 -6.76 2.61
C LYS A 70 -28.65 -7.28 2.00
N ILE A 71 -29.79 -6.82 2.52
CA ILE A 71 -31.14 -7.16 2.06
C ILE A 71 -31.87 -5.85 1.77
N GLY A 72 -31.96 -5.47 0.50
CA GLY A 72 -32.37 -4.11 0.12
C GLY A 72 -31.40 -3.08 0.66
N ASP A 73 -31.90 -2.07 1.39
CA ASP A 73 -31.08 -1.04 2.04
C ASP A 73 -30.60 -1.44 3.46
N ASN A 74 -31.10 -2.54 4.00
CA ASN A 74 -30.76 -3.00 5.34
C ASN A 74 -29.54 -3.94 5.35
N VAL A 75 -28.75 -3.86 6.42
CA VAL A 75 -27.67 -4.83 6.71
C VAL A 75 -28.11 -5.70 7.88
N VAL A 76 -28.23 -7.00 7.65
CA VAL A 76 -28.61 -8.00 8.67
C VAL A 76 -27.40 -8.86 9.02
N GLN A 77 -27.23 -9.18 10.30
CA GLN A 77 -26.22 -10.13 10.76
C GLN A 77 -26.83 -11.54 10.83
N VAL A 78 -26.18 -12.50 10.17
CA VAL A 78 -26.60 -13.90 10.13
C VAL A 78 -25.49 -14.76 10.71
N ALA A 79 -25.82 -15.64 11.65
CA ALA A 79 -24.85 -16.56 12.23
C ALA A 79 -24.18 -17.40 11.13
N SER A 80 -22.86 -17.55 11.22
CA SER A 80 -22.06 -18.34 10.30
C SER A 80 -20.99 -19.10 11.08
N ASP A 81 -20.67 -20.29 10.61
CA ASP A 81 -19.60 -21.15 11.11
C ASP A 81 -18.34 -21.09 10.22
N LYS A 82 -18.27 -20.13 9.30
CA LYS A 82 -17.18 -19.98 8.33
C LYS A 82 -16.68 -18.56 8.24
N GLN A 83 -16.78 -17.79 9.32
CA GLN A 83 -16.32 -16.40 9.31
C GLN A 83 -15.01 -16.25 10.08
N VAL A 84 -14.03 -15.63 9.44
CA VAL A 84 -12.80 -15.23 10.11
C VAL A 84 -13.07 -13.97 10.93
N ASN A 85 -12.86 -14.06 12.23
CA ASN A 85 -12.92 -12.91 13.13
C ASN A 85 -11.62 -12.13 13.04
N PHE A 86 -11.72 -10.81 12.87
CA PHE A 86 -10.57 -9.90 12.86
C PHE A 86 -10.69 -8.92 14.01
N SER A 87 -9.60 -8.68 14.73
CA SER A 87 -9.53 -7.67 15.79
C SER A 87 -8.26 -6.83 15.68
N ARG A 88 -8.40 -5.54 15.99
CA ARG A 88 -7.27 -4.59 16.09
C ARG A 88 -7.65 -3.50 17.09
N ALA A 89 -6.72 -3.14 17.96
CA ALA A 89 -6.98 -2.23 19.08
C ALA A 89 -7.27 -0.77 18.68
N SER A 90 -6.86 -0.34 17.48
CA SER A 90 -6.97 1.05 17.02
C SER A 90 -7.39 1.14 15.56
N THR A 91 -7.76 2.34 15.12
CA THR A 91 -7.81 2.67 13.70
C THR A 91 -6.40 2.60 13.10
N ALA A 92 -6.31 2.45 11.78
CA ALA A 92 -5.03 2.43 11.07
C ALA A 92 -5.22 2.87 9.62
N THR A 93 -4.22 3.55 9.06
CA THR A 93 -4.20 3.92 7.64
C THR A 93 -3.63 2.80 6.77
N TYR A 94 -4.05 2.72 5.51
CA TYR A 94 -3.48 1.84 4.48
C TYR A 94 -3.73 2.40 3.08
N ILE A 95 -3.06 1.80 2.09
CA ILE A 95 -3.30 2.10 0.69
C ILE A 95 -4.22 1.02 0.14
N ASN A 96 -5.43 1.38 -0.26
CA ASN A 96 -6.38 0.39 -0.78
C ASN A 96 -5.93 -0.16 -2.16
N LYS A 97 -6.67 -1.16 -2.66
CA LYS A 97 -6.42 -1.76 -3.99
C LYS A 97 -6.38 -0.76 -5.16
N SER A 98 -6.97 0.43 -4.99
CA SER A 98 -7.00 1.49 -5.98
C SER A 98 -5.88 2.53 -5.80
N GLY A 99 -5.01 2.39 -4.80
CA GLY A 99 -3.94 3.36 -4.51
C GLY A 99 -4.34 4.52 -3.59
N GLU A 100 -5.57 4.51 -3.06
CA GLU A 100 -6.07 5.57 -2.19
C GLU A 100 -5.65 5.35 -0.74
N LEU A 101 -5.23 6.42 -0.06
CA LEU A 101 -5.05 6.44 1.39
C LEU A 101 -6.42 6.33 2.06
N LYS A 102 -6.62 5.27 2.85
CA LYS A 102 -7.83 5.04 3.63
C LYS A 102 -7.50 4.87 5.10
N THR A 103 -8.47 5.18 5.95
CA THR A 103 -8.46 4.83 7.37
C THR A 103 -9.41 3.67 7.57
N ALA A 104 -8.90 2.56 8.09
CA ALA A 104 -9.71 1.44 8.55
C ALA A 104 -10.11 1.66 10.01
N GLU A 105 -11.38 1.42 10.30
CA GLU A 105 -11.92 1.49 11.66
C GLU A 105 -11.38 0.37 12.56
N ILE A 106 -11.62 0.49 13.87
CA ILE A 106 -11.30 -0.58 14.83
C ILE A 106 -11.94 -1.89 14.36
N ASN A 107 -11.17 -2.99 14.40
CA ASN A 107 -11.57 -4.31 13.90
C ASN A 107 -11.93 -4.39 12.41
N GLU A 108 -11.57 -3.40 11.59
CA GLU A 108 -11.71 -3.48 10.14
C GLU A 108 -10.40 -3.97 9.49
N PRO A 109 -10.41 -5.08 8.73
CA PRO A 109 -9.24 -5.56 7.99
C PRO A 109 -8.81 -4.55 6.92
N ARG A 110 -7.50 -4.50 6.62
CA ARG A 110 -6.93 -3.62 5.60
C ARG A 110 -6.55 -4.46 4.39
N PHE A 111 -7.04 -4.12 3.21
CA PHE A 111 -6.75 -4.84 1.97
C PHE A 111 -6.03 -3.94 0.97
N GLU A 112 -4.78 -4.27 0.67
CA GLU A 112 -3.97 -3.61 -0.35
C GLU A 112 -4.08 -4.38 -1.69
N CYS A 113 -3.32 -3.93 -2.70
CA CYS A 113 -3.26 -4.62 -4.00
C CYS A 113 -2.85 -6.09 -3.87
N ASP A 114 -2.01 -6.40 -2.89
CA ASP A 114 -1.46 -7.75 -2.66
C ASP A 114 -2.33 -8.61 -1.73
N GLY A 115 -3.47 -8.09 -1.25
CA GLY A 115 -4.41 -8.80 -0.39
C GLY A 115 -4.48 -8.26 1.04
N LEU A 116 -4.75 -9.13 2.00
CA LEU A 116 -4.87 -8.77 3.41
C LEU A 116 -3.53 -8.27 3.96
N LEU A 117 -3.51 -7.03 4.44
CA LEU A 117 -2.34 -6.42 5.05
C LEU A 117 -2.13 -6.91 6.48
N ILE A 118 -1.15 -7.80 6.64
CA ILE A 118 -0.61 -8.21 7.94
C ILE A 118 0.80 -7.63 8.06
N GLU A 119 0.98 -6.70 8.98
CA GLU A 119 2.27 -6.07 9.25
C GLU A 119 2.48 -5.93 10.75
N GLY A 120 3.76 -5.83 11.15
CA GLY A 120 4.12 -5.47 12.53
C GLY A 120 3.73 -4.02 12.85
N GLN A 121 3.72 -3.69 14.14
CA GLN A 121 3.54 -2.32 14.58
C GLN A 121 4.67 -1.44 14.04
N ARG A 122 4.30 -0.30 13.44
CA ARG A 122 5.25 0.69 12.92
C ARG A 122 4.90 2.07 13.45
N THR A 123 5.93 2.88 13.70
CA THR A 123 5.79 4.28 14.10
C THR A 123 6.47 5.14 13.04
N ASN A 124 5.78 6.16 12.55
CA ASN A 124 6.41 7.15 11.69
C ASN A 124 7.19 8.15 12.55
N PHE A 125 8.50 8.23 12.34
CA PHE A 125 9.37 9.12 13.10
C PHE A 125 9.52 10.51 12.50
N PHE A 126 9.10 10.76 11.25
CA PHE A 126 9.19 12.07 10.65
C PHE A 126 8.16 13.04 11.26
N PRO A 127 8.60 14.09 11.98
CA PRO A 127 7.68 15.06 12.56
C PRO A 127 6.94 15.83 11.47
N ASN A 128 5.64 16.09 11.68
CA ASN A 128 4.79 16.77 10.72
C ASN A 128 4.77 16.11 9.33
N SER A 129 4.98 14.79 9.23
CA SER A 129 5.01 14.06 7.95
C SER A 129 3.78 14.27 7.06
N THR A 130 2.63 14.63 7.65
CA THR A 130 1.38 14.95 6.94
C THR A 130 1.17 16.44 6.63
N ASP A 131 2.06 17.33 7.07
CA ASP A 131 1.99 18.78 6.87
C ASP A 131 3.32 19.31 6.27
N PRO A 132 3.45 19.29 4.93
CA PRO A 132 4.65 19.71 4.23
C PRO A 132 5.08 21.16 4.48
N SER A 133 4.17 22.04 4.93
CA SER A 133 4.50 23.42 5.27
C SER A 133 5.41 23.52 6.50
N LYS A 134 5.39 22.51 7.37
CA LYS A 134 6.15 22.42 8.62
C LYS A 134 7.38 21.53 8.53
N TRP A 135 7.71 21.01 7.35
CA TRP A 135 8.91 20.19 7.20
C TRP A 135 10.17 21.05 7.39
N ASN A 136 11.19 20.45 8.00
CA ASN A 136 12.50 21.05 8.27
C ASN A 136 13.38 21.12 7.01
N LYS A 137 12.83 21.70 5.95
CA LYS A 137 13.50 21.88 4.66
C LYS A 137 14.68 22.86 4.73
N SER A 138 15.64 22.70 3.83
CA SER A 138 16.70 23.68 3.59
C SER A 138 16.12 25.03 3.17
N THR A 139 16.74 26.12 3.60
CA THR A 139 16.31 27.51 3.29
C THR A 139 16.39 27.86 1.80
N SER A 140 17.08 27.06 1.01
CA SER A 140 17.18 27.17 -0.44
C SER A 140 16.02 26.52 -1.20
N LEU A 141 15.02 25.98 -0.49
CA LEU A 141 13.81 25.38 -1.05
C LEU A 141 12.59 26.15 -0.57
N ASP A 142 11.80 26.66 -1.52
CA ASP A 142 10.54 27.33 -1.25
C ASP A 142 9.37 26.35 -1.38
N VAL A 143 8.43 26.39 -0.43
CA VAL A 143 7.17 25.64 -0.54
C VAL A 143 6.14 26.60 -1.13
N THR A 144 5.81 26.37 -2.40
CA THR A 144 4.92 27.27 -3.16
C THR A 144 3.47 26.83 -3.15
N GLU A 145 3.22 25.59 -2.76
CA GLU A 145 1.89 24.99 -2.72
C GLU A 145 1.86 23.86 -1.70
N THR A 146 0.74 23.72 -0.99
CA THR A 146 0.39 22.50 -0.27
C THR A 146 -1.04 22.11 -0.63
N GLY A 147 -1.31 20.81 -0.68
CA GLY A 147 -2.62 20.31 -1.06
C GLY A 147 -2.80 18.84 -0.72
N THR A 148 -3.90 18.27 -1.18
CA THR A 148 -4.20 16.84 -1.07
C THR A 148 -4.42 16.30 -2.48
N ASP A 149 -3.75 15.21 -2.82
CA ASP A 149 -3.89 14.59 -4.13
C ASP A 149 -5.23 13.81 -4.25
N SER A 150 -5.54 13.32 -5.45
CA SER A 150 -6.75 12.54 -5.71
C SER A 150 -6.84 11.23 -4.93
N PHE A 151 -5.74 10.79 -4.32
CA PHE A 151 -5.66 9.59 -3.50
C PHE A 151 -5.70 9.89 -2.00
N GLY A 152 -5.88 11.15 -1.59
CA GLY A 152 -5.99 11.55 -0.18
C GLY A 152 -4.65 11.77 0.52
N PHE A 153 -3.53 11.83 -0.21
CA PHE A 153 -2.23 12.14 0.37
C PHE A 153 -1.96 13.64 0.34
N ASN A 154 -1.52 14.19 1.47
CA ASN A 154 -1.04 15.56 1.52
C ASN A 154 0.30 15.69 0.80
N TYR A 155 0.45 16.74 -0.02
CA TYR A 155 1.67 17.05 -0.74
C TYR A 155 2.08 18.51 -0.57
N GLY A 156 3.36 18.78 -0.85
CA GLY A 156 3.90 20.12 -0.96
C GLY A 156 4.71 20.26 -2.25
N ARG A 157 4.60 21.39 -2.95
CA ARG A 157 5.41 21.71 -4.13
C ARG A 157 6.63 22.51 -3.71
N PHE A 158 7.79 21.89 -3.87
CA PHE A 158 9.09 22.49 -3.55
C PHE A 158 9.74 23.05 -4.80
N VAL A 159 10.17 24.31 -4.73
CA VAL A 159 10.88 25.01 -5.81
C VAL A 159 12.28 25.35 -5.31
N VAL A 160 13.28 25.05 -6.14
CA VAL A 160 14.67 25.40 -5.86
C VAL A 160 14.88 26.89 -6.10
N GLN A 161 15.55 27.57 -5.18
CA GLN A 161 15.95 28.96 -5.41
C GLN A 161 17.06 29.05 -6.46
N ASP A 162 17.10 30.16 -7.21
CA ASP A 162 18.10 30.41 -8.26
C ASP A 162 19.55 30.25 -7.76
N SER A 163 19.80 30.52 -6.47
CA SER A 163 21.12 30.42 -5.83
C SER A 163 21.72 29.01 -5.84
N ILE A 164 20.90 27.97 -6.00
CA ILE A 164 21.35 26.56 -5.97
C ILE A 164 21.22 25.85 -7.33
N VAL A 165 20.67 26.53 -8.34
CA VAL A 165 20.56 25.99 -9.70
C VAL A 165 21.95 25.73 -10.27
N GLY A 166 22.17 24.52 -10.80
CA GLY A 166 23.46 24.09 -11.35
C GLY A 166 24.51 23.69 -10.31
N THR A 167 24.15 23.67 -9.02
CA THR A 167 25.01 23.15 -7.96
C THR A 167 24.76 21.66 -7.71
N SER A 168 25.74 20.97 -7.12
CA SER A 168 25.69 19.53 -6.84
C SER A 168 25.42 19.19 -5.37
N LYS A 169 24.97 20.16 -4.57
CA LYS A 169 24.70 19.95 -3.15
C LYS A 169 23.29 19.40 -2.96
N ALA A 170 23.17 18.37 -2.13
CA ALA A 170 21.87 17.87 -1.72
C ALA A 170 21.21 18.85 -0.74
N HIS A 171 19.92 19.09 -0.89
CA HIS A 171 19.12 19.99 -0.06
C HIS A 171 18.00 19.22 0.61
N THR A 172 17.91 19.31 1.94
CA THR A 172 16.93 18.56 2.73
C THR A 172 15.52 19.07 2.45
N ILE A 173 14.61 18.15 2.16
CA ILE A 173 13.16 18.40 2.08
C ILE A 173 12.53 18.12 3.44
N ILE A 174 12.85 16.96 4.03
CA ILE A 174 12.49 16.57 5.39
C ILE A 174 13.59 15.68 5.97
N GLY A 175 13.85 15.81 7.26
CA GLY A 175 14.96 15.12 7.93
C GLY A 175 14.66 14.72 9.36
N LEU A 176 15.20 13.58 9.75
CA LEU A 176 15.26 13.10 11.12
C LEU A 176 16.73 12.95 11.49
N TYR A 177 17.22 13.81 12.38
CA TYR A 177 18.61 13.76 12.82
C TYR A 177 18.82 12.65 13.84
N SER A 178 19.85 11.83 13.66
CA SER A 178 20.21 10.76 14.60
C SER A 178 20.44 11.28 16.02
N SER A 179 21.01 12.48 16.16
CA SER A 179 21.34 13.12 17.43
C SER A 179 20.13 13.58 18.27
N THR A 180 18.94 13.73 17.68
CA THR A 180 17.78 14.36 18.37
C THR A 180 16.47 13.60 18.19
N GLY A 181 16.52 12.37 17.66
CA GLY A 181 15.30 11.57 17.46
C GLY A 181 15.41 10.48 16.41
N GLY A 182 16.62 10.04 16.04
CA GLY A 182 16.78 8.93 15.10
C GLY A 182 16.16 7.63 15.61
N VAL A 183 16.02 6.68 14.69
CA VAL A 183 15.47 5.36 14.97
C VAL A 183 16.50 4.55 15.75
N ASP A 184 16.07 3.96 16.87
CA ASP A 184 16.89 3.04 17.66
C ASP A 184 17.13 1.74 16.88
N THR A 185 18.41 1.41 16.69
CA THR A 185 18.91 0.24 15.98
C THR A 185 19.89 -0.56 16.85
N SER A 186 19.81 -0.41 18.17
CA SER A 186 20.64 -1.15 19.14
C SER A 186 20.24 -2.62 19.28
N GLY A 187 18.97 -2.96 19.05
CA GLY A 187 18.42 -4.33 19.15
C GLY A 187 18.80 -5.27 17.99
N ASP A 188 18.22 -6.46 17.96
CA ASP A 188 18.58 -7.49 16.96
C ASP A 188 18.13 -7.14 15.52
N GLU A 189 16.97 -6.47 15.40
CA GLU A 189 16.48 -5.96 14.12
C GLU A 189 17.00 -4.54 13.87
N LYS A 190 17.98 -4.44 12.97
CA LYS A 190 18.72 -3.20 12.68
C LYS A 190 18.32 -2.56 11.35
N HIS A 191 17.04 -2.54 11.01
CA HIS A 191 16.60 -2.02 9.71
C HIS A 191 15.86 -0.69 9.85
N VAL A 192 16.29 0.31 9.07
CA VAL A 192 15.60 1.60 8.97
C VAL A 192 15.15 1.80 7.54
N THR A 193 13.84 2.00 7.37
CA THR A 193 13.23 2.25 6.06
C THR A 193 12.71 3.67 6.00
N ILE A 194 13.03 4.36 4.92
CA ILE A 194 12.44 5.65 4.57
C ILE A 194 11.75 5.48 3.23
N SER A 195 10.54 6.02 3.13
CA SER A 195 9.79 6.05 1.89
C SER A 195 9.16 7.41 1.66
N CYS A 196 8.93 7.74 0.40
CA CYS A 196 8.28 8.97 -0.02
C CYS A 196 7.51 8.76 -1.32
N ARG A 197 6.50 9.60 -1.55
CA ARG A 197 5.87 9.76 -2.87
C ARG A 197 6.34 11.08 -3.46
N VAL A 198 6.91 11.01 -4.65
CA VAL A 198 7.53 12.16 -5.32
C VAL A 198 7.10 12.25 -6.77
N LYS A 199 7.01 13.48 -7.29
CA LYS A 199 6.69 13.80 -8.67
C LYS A 199 7.48 15.04 -9.05
N SER A 200 7.91 15.11 -10.31
CA SER A 200 8.60 16.28 -10.86
C SER A 200 7.83 16.81 -12.06
N GLU A 201 7.79 18.13 -12.19
CA GLU A 201 7.29 18.85 -13.38
C GLU A 201 8.44 19.20 -14.34
N VAL A 202 9.68 19.00 -13.91
CA VAL A 202 10.89 19.26 -14.71
C VAL A 202 11.77 18.02 -14.79
N ASP A 203 12.54 17.93 -15.87
CA ASP A 203 13.43 16.80 -16.09
C ASP A 203 14.72 16.89 -15.27
N ASN A 204 15.36 15.72 -15.11
CA ASN A 204 16.68 15.53 -14.52
C ASN A 204 16.84 15.98 -13.07
N ILE A 205 15.75 15.96 -12.29
CA ILE A 205 15.81 16.06 -10.83
C ILE A 205 16.08 14.69 -10.23
N ALA A 206 16.89 14.62 -9.16
CA ALA A 206 16.97 13.44 -8.31
C ALA A 206 16.37 13.69 -6.92
N VAL A 207 15.81 12.63 -6.35
CA VAL A 207 15.45 12.56 -4.94
C VAL A 207 16.39 11.59 -4.27
N ARG A 208 16.97 12.00 -3.16
CA ARG A 208 17.92 11.22 -2.36
C ARG A 208 17.31 10.86 -1.02
N ILE A 209 17.35 9.58 -0.69
CA ILE A 209 17.17 9.08 0.67
C ILE A 209 18.55 8.84 1.27
N LEU A 210 18.90 9.60 2.31
CA LEU A 210 20.17 9.52 3.03
C LEU A 210 19.96 8.95 4.42
N PHE A 211 20.85 8.05 4.84
CA PHE A 211 20.95 7.56 6.21
C PHE A 211 22.22 8.08 6.87
N GLU A 212 22.10 8.54 8.11
CA GLU A 212 23.23 9.02 8.91
C GLU A 212 23.26 8.38 10.30
N HIS A 213 24.43 8.44 10.94
CA HIS A 213 24.61 8.09 12.34
C HIS A 213 25.36 9.21 13.07
N TYR A 214 25.09 9.34 14.37
CA TYR A 214 25.77 10.26 15.27
C TYR A 214 26.39 9.45 16.40
N ASP A 215 27.72 9.54 16.54
CA ASP A 215 28.49 8.79 17.52
C ASP A 215 28.62 9.49 18.89
N GLY A 216 28.02 10.68 19.03
CA GLY A 216 28.16 11.54 20.20
C GLY A 216 28.95 12.82 19.91
N GLU A 217 29.69 12.87 18.80
CA GLU A 217 30.49 14.04 18.39
C GLU A 217 30.21 14.48 16.95
N VAL A 218 30.14 13.53 16.00
CA VAL A 218 30.06 13.81 14.57
C VAL A 218 28.92 13.04 13.91
N ARG A 219 28.20 13.72 13.01
CA ARG A 219 27.23 13.09 12.11
C ARG A 219 27.94 12.60 10.86
N THR A 220 27.79 11.31 10.58
CA THR A 220 28.40 10.66 9.43
C THR A 220 27.34 10.01 8.56
N SER A 221 27.42 10.25 7.26
CA SER A 221 26.60 9.56 6.26
C SER A 221 26.99 8.08 6.21
N ILE A 222 26.02 7.18 6.45
CA ILE A 222 26.21 5.74 6.32
C ILE A 222 26.07 5.33 4.85
N GLY A 223 24.94 5.68 4.25
CA GLY A 223 24.61 5.30 2.87
C GLY A 223 23.42 6.08 2.35
N ALA A 224 23.27 6.11 1.03
CA ALA A 224 22.14 6.76 0.40
C ALA A 224 21.71 6.05 -0.87
N ALA A 225 20.44 6.22 -1.23
CA ALA A 225 19.86 5.87 -2.52
C ALA A 225 19.36 7.16 -3.20
N ASN A 226 19.72 7.36 -4.46
CA ASN A 226 19.27 8.49 -5.28
C ASN A 226 18.42 7.93 -6.41
N LEU A 227 17.24 8.48 -6.60
CA LEU A 227 16.35 8.16 -7.71
C LEU A 227 16.33 9.35 -8.67
N ASN A 228 16.79 9.16 -9.90
CA ASN A 228 16.58 10.14 -10.96
C ASN A 228 15.11 10.07 -11.41
N LEU A 229 14.40 11.19 -11.28
CA LEU A 229 12.98 11.29 -11.57
C LEU A 229 12.68 11.35 -13.07
N THR A 230 13.65 11.37 -13.99
CA THR A 230 13.38 11.20 -15.43
C THR A 230 13.66 9.77 -15.85
N THR A 231 14.87 9.26 -15.60
CA THR A 231 15.32 7.94 -16.06
C THR A 231 14.83 6.78 -15.19
N ARG A 232 14.38 7.06 -13.95
CA ARG A 232 13.97 6.07 -12.95
C ARG A 232 15.07 5.10 -12.54
N ILE A 233 16.31 5.49 -12.79
CA ILE A 233 17.48 4.75 -12.34
C ILE A 233 17.75 5.12 -10.88
N ILE A 234 17.92 4.08 -10.06
CA ILE A 234 18.39 4.21 -8.69
C ILE A 234 19.90 4.02 -8.66
N SER A 235 20.62 4.97 -8.06
CA SER A 235 22.04 4.86 -7.75
C SER A 235 22.25 4.88 -6.23
N LYS A 236 23.28 4.18 -5.75
CA LYS A 236 23.60 4.11 -4.32
C LYS A 236 25.00 4.63 -4.03
N THR A 237 25.18 5.26 -2.87
CA THR A 237 26.47 5.79 -2.40
C THR A 237 26.71 5.42 -0.94
N GLY A 238 27.97 5.45 -0.48
CA GLY A 238 28.34 5.05 0.88
C GLY A 238 28.37 3.53 1.04
N GLN A 239 27.81 3.01 2.13
CA GLN A 239 27.71 1.57 2.42
C GLN A 239 26.64 0.88 1.57
N THR A 240 26.87 0.79 0.25
CA THR A 240 25.86 0.36 -0.74
C THR A 240 25.38 -1.09 -0.61
N SER A 241 26.19 -1.97 -0.01
CA SER A 241 25.83 -3.37 0.29
C SER A 241 24.79 -3.47 1.41
N ARG A 242 24.68 -2.43 2.24
CA ARG A 242 23.75 -2.36 3.38
C ARG A 242 22.46 -1.59 3.05
N VAL A 243 22.40 -0.99 1.85
CA VAL A 243 21.24 -0.23 1.37
C VAL A 243 20.54 -0.98 0.25
N THR A 244 19.26 -1.27 0.45
CA THR A 244 18.33 -1.68 -0.60
C THR A 244 17.43 -0.50 -0.95
N ALA A 245 16.93 -0.45 -2.19
CA ALA A 245 16.03 0.59 -2.63
C ALA A 245 15.20 0.09 -3.80
N ARG A 246 13.95 0.56 -3.89
CA ARG A 246 13.06 0.34 -5.03
C ARG A 246 12.21 1.57 -5.30
N SER A 247 11.74 1.67 -6.52
CA SER A 247 10.77 2.69 -6.90
C SER A 247 9.68 2.10 -7.79
N VAL A 248 8.45 2.57 -7.61
CA VAL A 248 7.28 2.18 -8.42
C VAL A 248 6.58 3.45 -8.87
N LYS A 249 6.40 3.61 -10.18
CA LYS A 249 5.63 4.73 -10.74
C LYS A 249 4.19 4.29 -10.90
N ASP A 250 3.28 5.13 -10.45
CA ASP A 250 1.88 5.07 -10.84
C ASP A 250 1.69 5.88 -12.12
N ASP A 251 1.37 5.21 -13.23
CA ASP A 251 1.17 5.88 -14.52
C ASP A 251 -0.14 6.67 -14.58
N ALA A 252 -1.14 6.35 -13.75
CA ALA A 252 -2.40 7.08 -13.73
C ALA A 252 -2.22 8.50 -13.17
N THR A 253 -1.35 8.67 -12.17
CA THR A 253 -1.15 9.97 -11.51
C THR A 253 0.22 10.60 -11.74
N GLY A 254 1.17 9.81 -12.22
CA GLY A 254 2.56 10.22 -12.42
C GLY A 254 3.37 10.28 -11.12
N TRP A 255 2.79 9.94 -9.96
CA TRP A 255 3.52 9.84 -8.71
C TRP A 255 4.45 8.64 -8.70
N ILE A 256 5.56 8.78 -7.98
CA ILE A 256 6.55 7.72 -7.83
C ILE A 256 6.69 7.43 -6.35
N PHE A 257 6.37 6.20 -5.98
CA PHE A 257 6.77 5.68 -4.69
C PHE A 257 8.25 5.34 -4.74
N PHE A 258 9.03 5.89 -3.82
CA PHE A 258 10.45 5.61 -3.67
C PHE A 258 10.73 5.23 -2.22
N GLU A 259 11.34 4.07 -2.01
CA GLU A 259 11.77 3.62 -0.69
C GLU A 259 13.22 3.16 -0.72
N ALA A 260 13.88 3.31 0.41
CA ALA A 260 15.17 2.71 0.69
C ALA A 260 15.19 2.17 2.12
N THR A 261 15.92 1.08 2.32
CA THR A 261 16.14 0.46 3.62
C THR A 261 17.63 0.32 3.86
N LEU A 262 18.10 0.77 5.02
CA LEU A 262 19.43 0.53 5.53
C LEU A 262 19.38 -0.61 6.56
N LYS A 263 20.33 -1.55 6.47
CA LYS A 263 20.71 -2.43 7.58
C LYS A 263 21.84 -1.76 8.39
N ALA A 264 21.53 -1.25 9.58
CA ALA A 264 22.48 -0.63 10.50
C ALA A 264 23.50 -1.65 11.04
N ASP A 265 24.71 -1.17 11.37
CA ASP A 265 25.76 -1.98 11.98
C ASP A 265 25.66 -1.95 13.51
N THR A 266 26.45 -2.80 14.17
CA THR A 266 26.61 -2.92 15.62
C THR A 266 27.03 -1.64 16.33
N THR A 267 27.72 -0.73 15.65
CA THR A 267 28.15 0.56 16.20
C THR A 267 27.11 1.67 16.01
N GLU A 268 26.14 1.49 15.11
CA GLU A 268 25.16 2.50 14.74
C GLU A 268 23.88 2.29 15.56
N ASN A 269 23.92 2.62 16.84
CA ASN A 269 22.78 2.40 17.75
C ASN A 269 21.58 3.31 17.49
N THR A 270 21.80 4.41 16.77
CA THR A 270 20.75 5.32 16.34
C THR A 270 21.01 5.76 14.91
N VAL A 271 20.00 5.64 14.05
CA VAL A 271 20.07 6.03 12.65
C VAL A 271 19.10 7.17 12.36
N GLY A 272 19.62 8.25 11.82
CA GLY A 272 18.85 9.34 11.25
C GLY A 272 18.65 9.12 9.75
N GLY A 273 17.77 9.92 9.15
CA GLY A 273 17.71 9.95 7.72
C GLY A 273 16.86 11.06 7.13
N PHE A 274 17.04 11.27 5.83
CA PHE A 274 16.59 12.46 5.13
C PHE A 274 16.04 12.09 3.78
N VAL A 275 14.98 12.79 3.38
CA VAL A 275 14.60 12.94 1.98
C VAL A 275 15.16 14.28 1.51
N GLN A 276 15.93 14.26 0.43
CA GLN A 276 16.63 15.42 -0.10
C GLN A 276 16.37 15.55 -1.60
N TYR A 277 16.37 16.79 -2.07
CA TYR A 277 16.62 17.12 -3.46
C TYR A 277 18.12 16.95 -3.76
N SER A 278 18.49 16.32 -4.88
CA SER A 278 19.88 16.27 -5.37
C SER A 278 20.02 16.38 -6.88
#